data_AF-A0A3N4M4R6-F1
#
_entry.id   AF-A0A3N4M4R6-F1
#
_cell.length_a   1.000
_cell.length_b   1.000
_cell.length_c   1.000
_cell.angle_alpha   90.00
_cell.angle_beta   90.00
_cell.angle_gamma   90.00
#
_symmetry.space_group_name_H-M   'P 1'
#
loop_
_entity.id
_entity.type
_entity.pdbx_description
1 polymer ?
#
loop_
_entity_poly.entity_id
_entity_poly.type
_entity_poly.pdbx_seq_one_letter_code
_entity_poly.pdbx_strand_id
1 'polypeptide(L)'
;MGDELQQKKGKIKCKMSYSNVTIAEAEKRLGLRLDLLDEIPVGEMLGTAASEKREGALEAEKFKGVKEEVYRLLVRYLQIEEKPAEADADFEEDNINHLIFSILSPIVEDVMLKNDRPNLPLRTQKEIVSKYGETGRTEEIAVKDRITYSEQKFILIVETERSSLGEALKQCLLGLKDMGDNNGDGSKVYGFITTGETWQMIEYDGISFRLTEEMFVLFTRMDRDKKRWMREFSVVVDCIYFALSHGGIVAKDLVVR
;
A
#
# COMPACT_ATOMS: atom_id res chain seq x y z
N MET A 1 -9.58 28.92 -41.84
CA MET A 1 -9.32 29.32 -40.44
C MET A 1 -9.76 28.17 -39.57
N GLY A 2 -8.81 27.31 -39.20
CA GLY A 2 -9.01 26.20 -38.28
C GLY A 2 -7.80 26.16 -37.38
N ASP A 3 -7.96 26.66 -36.15
CA ASP A 3 -6.92 26.62 -35.13
C ASP A 3 -6.88 25.21 -34.53
N GLU A 4 -5.84 24.47 -34.87
CA GLU A 4 -5.44 23.26 -34.17
C GLU A 4 -4.77 23.63 -32.84
N LEU A 5 -5.52 23.50 -31.75
CA LEU A 5 -4.96 23.43 -30.40
C LEU A 5 -4.10 22.17 -30.28
N GLN A 6 -2.78 22.35 -30.40
CA GLN A 6 -1.79 21.34 -30.05
C GLN A 6 -1.91 20.99 -28.56
N GLN A 7 -2.62 19.90 -28.25
CA GLN A 7 -2.54 19.24 -26.95
C GLN A 7 -1.12 18.72 -26.74
N LYS A 8 -0.36 19.41 -25.87
CA LYS A 8 0.90 18.91 -25.33
C LYS A 8 0.63 17.65 -24.50
N LYS A 9 0.73 16.48 -25.14
CA LYS A 9 0.88 15.19 -24.45
C LYS A 9 2.21 15.19 -23.70
N GLY A 10 2.18 15.46 -22.39
CA GLY A 10 3.30 15.19 -21.51
C GLY A 10 3.62 13.69 -21.57
N LYS A 11 4.68 13.32 -22.31
CA LYS A 11 5.26 11.98 -22.20
C LYS A 11 5.87 11.87 -20.81
N ILE A 12 5.12 11.26 -19.87
CA ILE A 12 5.64 10.77 -18.59
C ILE A 12 6.86 9.90 -18.92
N LYS A 13 8.01 10.27 -18.37
CA LYS A 13 9.31 9.71 -18.70
C LYS A 13 9.92 9.10 -17.44
N CYS A 14 9.37 8.00 -16.97
CA CYS A 14 10.05 7.13 -16.01
C CYS A 14 11.25 6.49 -16.68
N LYS A 15 12.44 6.68 -16.10
CA LYS A 15 13.69 6.07 -16.53
C LYS A 15 14.13 5.08 -15.44
N MET A 16 14.00 3.79 -15.75
CA MET A 16 14.54 2.60 -15.05
C MET A 16 13.67 2.04 -13.92
N SER A 17 13.56 0.69 -13.88
CA SER A 17 13.14 -0.08 -12.70
C SER A 17 14.04 0.28 -11.51
N TYR A 18 13.45 0.47 -10.32
CA TYR A 18 14.20 0.85 -9.12
C TYR A 18 15.05 -0.28 -8.53
N SER A 19 14.84 -1.53 -8.97
CA SER A 19 15.64 -2.69 -8.59
C SER A 19 17.14 -2.51 -8.86
N ASN A 20 17.51 -1.74 -9.89
CA ASN A 20 18.89 -1.46 -10.23
C ASN A 20 19.45 -0.17 -9.60
N VAL A 21 18.65 0.59 -8.85
CA VAL A 21 19.07 1.82 -8.19
C VAL A 21 19.77 1.45 -6.88
N THR A 22 20.97 1.96 -6.64
CA THR A 22 21.66 1.72 -5.36
C THR A 22 21.00 2.49 -4.22
N ILE A 23 21.17 2.05 -2.97
CA ILE A 23 20.65 2.79 -1.79
C ILE A 23 21.16 4.24 -1.79
N ALA A 24 22.46 4.48 -2.04
CA ALA A 24 23.03 5.82 -2.07
C ALA A 24 22.42 6.73 -3.17
N GLU A 25 22.11 6.16 -4.33
CA GLU A 25 21.40 6.91 -5.39
C GLU A 25 19.96 7.21 -5.00
N ALA A 26 19.28 6.27 -4.34
CA ALA A 26 17.92 6.46 -3.84
C ALA A 26 17.87 7.57 -2.78
N GLU A 27 18.74 7.51 -1.78
CA GLU A 27 18.87 8.54 -0.73
C GLU A 27 19.12 9.93 -1.34
N LYS A 28 19.99 10.01 -2.35
CA LYS A 28 20.25 11.27 -3.07
C LYS A 28 19.01 11.79 -3.81
N ARG A 29 18.20 10.91 -4.41
CA ARG A 29 16.97 11.29 -5.13
C ARG A 29 15.84 11.69 -4.18
N LEU A 30 15.74 11.00 -3.05
CA LEU A 30 14.75 11.25 -2.01
C LEU A 30 15.10 12.45 -1.15
N GLY A 31 16.40 12.81 -1.07
CA GLY A 31 16.88 13.88 -0.19
C GLY A 31 16.87 13.48 1.29
N LEU A 32 16.86 12.18 1.59
CA LEU A 32 16.83 11.63 2.94
C LEU A 32 17.74 10.40 3.05
N ARG A 33 18.08 10.04 4.28
CA ARG A 33 18.85 8.84 4.61
C ARG A 33 17.89 7.76 5.09
N LEU A 34 17.94 6.57 4.50
CA LEU A 34 16.95 5.52 4.78
C LEU A 34 17.07 5.01 6.22
N ASP A 35 18.29 5.00 6.77
CA ASP A 35 18.59 4.62 8.15
C ASP A 35 18.15 5.65 9.20
N LEU A 36 17.68 6.83 8.78
CA LEU A 36 17.16 7.89 9.65
C LEU A 36 15.64 8.01 9.59
N LEU A 37 14.93 7.09 8.93
CA LEU A 37 13.48 7.03 9.00
C LEU A 37 13.07 6.42 10.33
N ASP A 38 12.58 7.26 11.23
CA ASP A 38 12.03 6.81 12.50
C ASP A 38 10.66 6.16 12.29
N GLU A 39 10.49 4.99 12.90
CA GLU A 39 9.21 4.29 12.94
C GLU A 39 8.28 4.92 13.98
N ILE A 40 7.03 5.18 13.57
CA ILE A 40 5.98 5.67 14.47
C ILE A 40 4.96 4.57 14.78
N PRO A 41 4.29 4.62 15.94
CA PRO A 41 3.20 3.70 16.23
C PRO A 41 2.08 3.81 15.20
N VAL A 42 1.46 2.69 14.86
CA VAL A 42 0.36 2.68 13.87
C VAL A 42 -0.78 3.61 14.28
N GLY A 43 -1.09 3.68 15.58
CA GLY A 43 -2.12 4.58 16.08
C GLY A 43 -1.79 6.07 15.90
N GLU A 44 -0.51 6.43 15.86
CA GLU A 44 -0.10 7.79 15.51
C GLU A 44 -0.30 8.07 14.02
N MET A 45 0.03 7.12 13.15
CA MET A 45 -0.18 7.21 11.70
C MET A 45 -1.66 7.44 11.36
N LEU A 46 -2.54 6.66 11.97
CA LEU A 46 -3.99 6.70 11.74
C LEU A 46 -4.69 7.87 12.45
N GLY A 47 -3.97 8.66 13.26
CA GLY A 47 -4.53 9.74 14.07
C GLY A 47 -5.40 9.25 15.24
N THR A 48 -5.28 7.98 15.63
CA THR A 48 -6.07 7.36 16.70
C THR A 48 -5.43 7.50 18.09
N ALA A 49 -4.15 7.91 18.18
CA ALA A 49 -3.46 8.13 19.46
C ALA A 49 -4.17 9.14 20.40
N ALA A 50 -5.03 10.01 19.87
CA ALA A 50 -5.88 10.93 20.65
C ALA A 50 -7.31 10.39 20.91
N SER A 51 -7.81 9.42 20.13
CA SER A 51 -9.18 8.91 20.17
C SER A 51 -9.37 7.64 21.02
N GLU A 52 -8.28 6.94 21.37
CA GLU A 52 -8.30 5.73 22.22
C GLU A 52 -8.94 5.98 23.61
N LYS A 53 -9.08 7.24 24.05
CA LYS A 53 -9.73 7.56 25.32
C LYS A 53 -11.26 7.59 25.30
N ARG A 54 -11.97 7.53 24.16
CA ARG A 54 -13.44 7.68 24.16
C ARG A 54 -14.29 6.79 23.24
N GLU A 55 -13.79 6.14 22.19
CA GLU A 55 -14.68 5.56 21.16
C GLU A 55 -14.34 4.13 20.67
N GLY A 56 -13.63 3.33 21.47
CA GLY A 56 -13.11 2.01 21.05
C GLY A 56 -14.14 0.94 20.62
N ALA A 57 -15.45 1.13 20.86
CA ALA A 57 -16.47 0.15 20.48
C ALA A 57 -17.12 0.40 19.10
N LEU A 58 -17.19 1.66 18.65
CA LEU A 58 -17.88 2.02 17.40
C LEU A 58 -16.97 1.84 16.18
N GLU A 59 -15.70 2.19 16.32
CA GLU A 59 -14.65 1.97 15.30
C GLU A 59 -14.40 0.47 15.05
N ALA A 60 -14.40 -0.35 16.11
CA ALA A 60 -14.18 -1.79 16.01
C ALA A 60 -15.28 -2.53 15.23
N GLU A 61 -16.51 -2.00 15.22
CA GLU A 61 -17.63 -2.58 14.45
C GLU A 61 -17.64 -2.10 12.99
N LYS A 62 -17.08 -0.92 12.70
CA LYS A 62 -17.13 -0.29 11.36
C LYS A 62 -16.53 -1.16 10.26
N PHE A 63 -15.44 -1.87 10.56
CA PHE A 63 -14.71 -2.72 9.60
C PHE A 63 -14.81 -4.21 9.90
N LYS A 64 -15.65 -4.60 10.86
CA LYS A 64 -15.73 -5.98 11.33
C LYS A 64 -16.00 -6.97 10.21
N GLY A 65 -16.98 -6.70 9.34
CA GLY A 65 -17.30 -7.57 8.21
C GLY A 65 -16.11 -7.80 7.27
N VAL A 66 -15.38 -6.74 6.93
CA VAL A 66 -14.18 -6.82 6.06
C VAL A 66 -13.06 -7.58 6.75
N LYS A 67 -12.80 -7.29 8.04
CA LYS A 67 -11.81 -8.01 8.84
C LYS A 67 -12.12 -9.50 8.93
N GLU A 68 -13.39 -9.87 9.11
CA GLU A 68 -13.81 -11.27 9.13
C GLU A 68 -13.61 -11.98 7.78
N GLU A 69 -13.82 -11.26 6.68
CA GLU A 69 -13.58 -11.76 5.33
C GLU A 69 -12.08 -12.00 5.09
N VAL A 70 -11.24 -11.01 5.39
CA VAL A 70 -9.78 -11.11 5.30
C VAL A 70 -9.29 -12.29 6.16
N TYR A 71 -9.71 -12.40 7.42
CA TYR A 71 -9.38 -13.54 8.27
C TYR A 71 -9.72 -14.88 7.61
N ARG A 72 -10.92 -15.00 7.02
CA ARG A 72 -11.35 -16.24 6.38
C ARG A 72 -10.44 -16.61 5.21
N LEU A 73 -10.07 -15.64 4.38
CA LEU A 73 -9.17 -15.85 3.25
C LEU A 73 -7.76 -16.20 3.70
N LEU A 74 -7.25 -15.55 4.74
CA LEU A 74 -5.95 -15.88 5.34
C LEU A 74 -5.92 -17.30 5.91
N VAL A 75 -6.95 -17.73 6.64
CA VAL A 75 -7.04 -19.10 7.16
C VAL A 75 -7.13 -20.10 6.01
N ARG A 76 -7.90 -19.79 4.97
CA ARG A 76 -7.99 -20.66 3.78
C ARG A 76 -6.64 -20.77 3.07
N TYR A 77 -5.92 -19.66 2.93
CA TYR A 77 -4.57 -19.64 2.37
C TYR A 77 -3.66 -20.56 3.19
N LEU A 78 -3.58 -20.40 4.51
CA LEU A 78 -2.74 -21.23 5.39
C LEU A 78 -3.13 -22.71 5.46
N GLN A 79 -4.35 -23.07 5.05
CA GLN A 79 -4.81 -24.47 4.98
C GLN A 79 -4.44 -25.15 3.67
N ILE A 80 -4.25 -24.36 2.60
CA ILE A 80 -3.95 -24.85 1.24
C ILE A 80 -2.45 -24.76 0.99
N GLU A 81 -1.85 -23.62 1.35
CA GLU A 81 -0.43 -23.32 1.29
C GLU A 81 0.15 -23.52 2.70
N GLU A 82 1.25 -24.28 2.83
CA GLU A 82 1.99 -24.32 4.10
C GLU A 82 2.46 -22.91 4.46
N LYS A 83 2.49 -22.60 5.77
CA LYS A 83 2.80 -21.25 6.26
C LYS A 83 4.10 -20.75 5.60
N PRO A 84 4.11 -19.52 5.02
CA PRO A 84 5.34 -18.92 4.53
C PRO A 84 6.38 -18.90 5.65
N ALA A 85 7.41 -19.74 5.54
CA ALA A 85 8.56 -19.64 6.42
C ALA A 85 9.66 -18.96 5.62
N GLU A 86 10.26 -17.89 6.16
CA GLU A 86 11.42 -17.21 5.55
C GLU A 86 12.59 -18.17 5.23
N ALA A 87 12.60 -19.34 5.85
CA ALA A 87 13.61 -20.38 5.67
C ALA A 87 13.26 -21.44 4.60
N ASP A 88 12.07 -21.38 3.99
CA ASP A 88 11.67 -22.34 2.96
C ASP A 88 12.09 -21.86 1.57
N ALA A 89 13.05 -22.57 0.98
CA ALA A 89 13.60 -22.27 -0.34
C ALA A 89 12.61 -22.54 -1.49
N ASP A 90 11.56 -23.33 -1.23
CA ASP A 90 10.55 -23.72 -2.23
C ASP A 90 9.32 -22.79 -2.24
N PHE A 91 9.24 -21.83 -1.31
CA PHE A 91 8.17 -20.84 -1.33
C PHE A 91 8.40 -19.92 -2.54
N GLU A 92 7.48 -19.81 -3.50
CA GLU A 92 7.63 -18.99 -4.75
C GLU A 92 6.93 -17.62 -4.64
N GLU A 93 7.48 -16.56 -5.24
CA GLU A 93 7.02 -15.16 -5.07
C GLU A 93 5.52 -14.99 -5.32
N ASP A 94 4.99 -15.79 -6.24
CA ASP A 94 3.58 -15.96 -6.56
C ASP A 94 2.72 -16.25 -5.30
N ASN A 95 3.24 -17.00 -4.34
CA ASN A 95 2.55 -17.34 -3.09
C ASN A 95 2.35 -16.11 -2.19
N ILE A 96 3.29 -15.16 -2.19
CA ILE A 96 3.13 -13.92 -1.40
C ILE A 96 2.11 -13.02 -2.07
N ASN A 97 2.11 -12.95 -3.40
CA ASN A 97 1.12 -12.17 -4.12
C ASN A 97 -0.29 -12.70 -3.86
N HIS A 98 -0.49 -14.02 -3.83
CA HIS A 98 -1.76 -14.61 -3.42
C HIS A 98 -2.20 -14.22 -2.00
N LEU A 99 -1.25 -14.17 -1.06
CA LEU A 99 -1.50 -13.72 0.31
C LEU A 99 -1.90 -12.24 0.35
N ILE A 100 -1.15 -11.37 -0.35
CA ILE A 100 -1.45 -9.94 -0.47
C ILE A 100 -2.83 -9.71 -1.09
N PHE A 101 -3.15 -10.42 -2.19
CA PHE A 101 -4.45 -10.35 -2.82
C PHE A 101 -5.59 -10.78 -1.88
N SER A 102 -5.34 -11.80 -1.06
CA SER A 102 -6.30 -12.26 -0.05
C SER A 102 -6.61 -11.19 1.02
N ILE A 103 -5.68 -10.27 1.27
CA ILE A 103 -5.87 -9.13 2.19
C ILE A 103 -6.49 -7.94 1.45
N LEU A 104 -5.95 -7.54 0.31
CA LEU A 104 -6.36 -6.34 -0.41
C LEU A 104 -7.75 -6.45 -1.03
N SER A 105 -8.09 -7.60 -1.62
CA SER A 105 -9.30 -7.73 -2.43
C SER A 105 -10.59 -7.42 -1.66
N PRO A 106 -10.84 -7.98 -0.46
CA PRO A 106 -12.06 -7.65 0.30
C PRO A 106 -12.13 -6.18 0.71
N ILE A 107 -10.98 -5.56 0.98
CA ILE A 107 -10.92 -4.17 1.43
C ILE A 107 -11.22 -3.22 0.28
N VAL A 108 -10.59 -3.45 -0.88
CA VAL A 108 -10.83 -2.65 -2.08
C VAL A 108 -12.28 -2.79 -2.53
N GLU A 109 -12.83 -4.01 -2.54
CA GLU A 109 -14.24 -4.25 -2.86
C GLU A 109 -15.18 -3.47 -1.91
N ASP A 110 -14.93 -3.54 -0.60
CA ASP A 110 -15.75 -2.82 0.39
C ASP A 110 -15.68 -1.28 0.21
N VAL A 111 -14.48 -0.74 -0.06
CA VAL A 111 -14.30 0.69 -0.36
C VAL A 111 -15.03 1.09 -1.65
N MET A 112 -14.94 0.27 -2.70
CA MET A 112 -15.64 0.53 -3.97
C MET A 112 -17.15 0.56 -3.79
N LEU A 113 -17.70 -0.33 -2.96
CA LEU A 113 -19.14 -0.41 -2.69
C LEU A 113 -19.65 0.71 -1.78
N LYS A 114 -18.84 1.19 -0.83
CA LYS A 114 -19.28 2.14 0.21
C LYS A 114 -18.92 3.61 -0.01
N ASN A 115 -17.83 3.93 -0.71
CA ASN A 115 -17.21 5.27 -0.65
C ASN A 115 -17.25 6.09 -1.95
N ASP A 116 -18.24 5.89 -2.84
CA ASP A 116 -18.37 6.59 -4.13
C ASP A 116 -17.09 6.56 -5.01
N ARG A 117 -16.23 5.55 -4.81
CA ARG A 117 -15.03 5.27 -5.60
C ARG A 117 -15.23 4.02 -6.44
N PRO A 118 -16.13 4.03 -7.44
CA PRO A 118 -16.52 2.81 -8.17
C PRO A 118 -15.39 2.24 -9.05
N ASN A 119 -14.25 2.94 -9.19
CA ASN A 119 -13.18 2.58 -10.10
C ASN A 119 -11.80 2.56 -9.41
N LEU A 120 -11.59 1.58 -8.53
CA LEU A 120 -10.31 1.29 -7.88
C LEU A 120 -9.73 -0.06 -8.36
N PRO A 121 -9.28 -0.18 -9.63
CA PRO A 121 -8.70 -1.44 -10.09
C PRO A 121 -7.42 -1.76 -9.31
N LEU A 122 -7.42 -2.90 -8.62
CA LEU A 122 -6.19 -3.57 -8.18
C LEU A 122 -5.44 -4.07 -9.42
N ARG A 123 -4.20 -3.63 -9.59
CA ARG A 123 -3.35 -4.10 -10.69
C ARG A 123 -2.04 -4.60 -10.11
N THR A 124 -1.72 -5.86 -10.36
CA THR A 124 -0.32 -6.32 -10.38
C THR A 124 0.34 -5.58 -11.53
N GLN A 125 1.32 -4.76 -11.23
CA GLN A 125 2.10 -4.07 -12.24
C GLN A 125 3.56 -4.48 -12.05
N LYS A 126 4.10 -5.31 -12.94
CA LYS A 126 5.57 -5.50 -13.09
C LYS A 126 6.30 -4.20 -13.53
N GLU A 127 5.58 -3.09 -13.66
CA GLU A 127 5.88 -2.03 -14.63
C GLU A 127 5.16 -0.71 -14.27
N ILE A 128 5.38 -0.14 -13.07
CA ILE A 128 4.89 1.23 -12.77
C ILE A 128 5.89 2.30 -13.25
N VAL A 129 7.17 1.95 -13.43
CA VAL A 129 8.24 2.93 -13.71
C VAL A 129 9.15 2.52 -14.87
N SER A 130 8.65 1.71 -15.80
CA SER A 130 9.46 1.28 -16.95
C SER A 130 8.67 1.35 -18.26
N LYS A 131 9.24 2.02 -19.26
CA LYS A 131 8.71 2.05 -20.63
C LYS A 131 9.40 1.03 -21.53
N TYR A 132 10.26 0.21 -20.95
CA TYR A 132 11.13 -0.75 -21.63
C TYR A 132 11.13 -1.99 -20.77
N GLY A 133 10.40 -3.02 -21.16
CA GLY A 133 10.19 -4.28 -20.44
C GLY A 133 11.45 -5.07 -20.09
N GLU A 134 12.36 -4.47 -19.34
CA GLU A 134 13.25 -5.16 -18.41
C GLU A 134 12.40 -5.45 -17.19
N THR A 135 12.11 -6.74 -17.02
CA THR A 135 11.48 -7.29 -15.82
C THR A 135 12.32 -6.90 -14.61
N GLY A 136 11.81 -5.98 -13.79
CA GLY A 136 12.22 -5.91 -12.39
C GLY A 136 11.97 -7.27 -11.76
N ARG A 137 12.84 -7.67 -10.83
CA ARG A 137 12.73 -8.98 -10.17
C ARG A 137 11.54 -9.07 -9.21
N THR A 138 10.94 -7.94 -8.83
CA THR A 138 9.86 -7.83 -7.83
C THR A 138 8.52 -7.46 -8.47
N GLU A 139 7.44 -8.11 -8.02
CA GLU A 139 6.07 -7.75 -8.40
C GLU A 139 5.49 -6.65 -7.50
N GLU A 140 5.26 -5.46 -8.07
CA GLU A 140 4.59 -4.35 -7.38
C GLU A 140 3.06 -4.46 -7.57
N ILE A 141 2.28 -4.24 -6.51
CA ILE A 141 0.82 -4.12 -6.61
C ILE A 141 0.42 -2.66 -6.39
N ALA A 142 -0.30 -2.05 -7.32
CA ALA A 142 -0.79 -0.68 -7.15
C ALA A 142 -2.29 -0.52 -7.35
N VAL A 143 -2.83 0.46 -6.63
CA VAL A 143 -4.21 0.92 -6.73
C VAL A 143 -4.22 2.37 -7.23
N LYS A 144 -4.96 2.58 -8.32
CA LYS A 144 -5.19 3.92 -8.90
C LYS A 144 -6.66 4.26 -8.79
N ASP A 145 -6.96 5.48 -8.37
CA ASP A 145 -8.30 6.07 -8.48
C ASP A 145 -8.50 6.60 -9.89
N ARG A 146 -9.56 6.14 -10.56
CA ARG A 146 -9.96 6.71 -11.84
C ARG A 146 -11.10 7.69 -11.61
N ILE A 147 -10.74 8.97 -11.45
CA ILE A 147 -11.67 10.07 -11.18
C ILE A 147 -12.48 10.41 -12.44
N THR A 148 -11.83 10.47 -13.61
CA THR A 148 -12.51 10.68 -14.91
C THR A 148 -11.92 9.80 -16.01
N TYR A 149 -12.38 9.93 -17.26
CA TYR A 149 -11.78 9.19 -18.38
C TYR A 149 -10.29 9.50 -18.55
N SER A 150 -9.87 10.75 -18.27
CA SER A 150 -8.53 11.29 -18.49
C SER A 150 -7.72 11.50 -17.22
N GLU A 151 -8.34 11.48 -16.04
CA GLU A 151 -7.67 11.73 -14.76
C GLU A 151 -7.57 10.44 -13.94
N GLN A 152 -6.34 10.07 -13.60
CA GLN A 152 -6.01 8.95 -12.74
C GLN A 152 -5.10 9.46 -11.63
N LYS A 153 -5.44 9.16 -10.37
CA LYS A 153 -4.58 9.45 -9.22
C LYS A 153 -4.06 8.17 -8.62
N PHE A 154 -2.79 8.17 -8.26
CA PHE A 154 -2.22 7.07 -7.51
C PHE A 154 -2.63 7.21 -6.04
N ILE A 155 -3.07 6.10 -5.43
CA ILE A 155 -3.46 6.07 -4.01
C ILE A 155 -2.47 5.23 -3.21
N LEU A 156 -2.23 4.00 -3.69
CA LEU A 156 -1.60 2.94 -2.93
C LEU A 156 -0.60 2.19 -3.82
N ILE A 157 0.56 1.86 -3.27
CA ILE A 157 1.47 0.84 -3.79
C ILE A 157 1.78 -0.16 -2.67
N VAL A 158 1.96 -1.42 -3.01
CA VAL A 158 2.42 -2.48 -2.11
C VAL A 158 3.64 -3.11 -2.76
N GLU A 159 4.76 -3.00 -2.07
CA GLU A 159 6.04 -3.57 -2.47
C GLU A 159 6.30 -4.84 -1.66
N THR A 160 6.64 -5.90 -2.37
CA THR A 160 6.90 -7.21 -1.79
C THR A 160 8.37 -7.51 -1.94
N GLU A 161 9.05 -7.79 -0.83
CA GLU A 161 10.45 -8.23 -0.90
C GLU A 161 10.72 -9.32 0.13
N ARG A 162 11.28 -10.42 -0.36
CA ARG A 162 11.58 -11.61 0.45
C ARG A 162 12.90 -11.52 1.17
N SER A 163 13.85 -10.83 0.54
CA SER A 163 15.27 -10.92 0.92
C SER A 163 15.73 -9.79 1.82
N SER A 164 15.06 -8.63 1.78
CA SER A 164 15.43 -7.46 2.60
C SER A 164 14.32 -6.40 2.63
N LEU A 165 13.79 -6.11 3.82
CA LEU A 165 12.89 -4.97 4.03
C LEU A 165 13.52 -3.63 3.60
N GLY A 166 14.85 -3.46 3.69
CA GLY A 166 15.54 -2.25 3.26
C GLY A 166 15.51 -2.02 1.75
N GLU A 167 15.49 -3.10 0.96
CA GLU A 167 15.37 -3.03 -0.51
C GLU A 167 13.93 -2.71 -0.92
N ALA A 168 12.93 -3.35 -0.30
CA ALA A 168 11.53 -2.98 -0.45
C ALA A 168 11.26 -1.53 -0.04
N LEU A 169 11.81 -1.08 1.09
CA LEU A 169 11.68 0.29 1.57
C LEU A 169 12.19 1.29 0.54
N LYS A 170 13.39 1.04 0.00
CA LYS A 170 13.98 1.88 -1.04
C LYS A 170 13.08 1.97 -2.28
N GLN A 171 12.61 0.84 -2.80
CA GLN A 171 11.78 0.81 -4.00
C GLN A 171 10.42 1.49 -3.76
N CYS A 172 9.78 1.20 -2.63
CA CYS A 172 8.51 1.79 -2.23
C CYS A 172 8.61 3.32 -2.05
N LEU A 173 9.64 3.84 -1.38
CA LEU A 173 9.83 5.28 -1.20
C LEU A 173 10.03 6.03 -2.53
N LEU A 174 10.82 5.46 -3.45
CA LEU A 174 11.00 6.03 -4.78
C LEU A 174 9.67 6.02 -5.57
N GLY A 175 8.93 4.93 -5.51
CA GLY A 175 7.60 4.82 -6.12
C GLY A 175 6.61 5.84 -5.57
N LEU A 176 6.56 6.01 -4.24
CA LEU A 176 5.70 7.00 -3.58
C LEU A 176 6.06 8.43 -3.98
N LYS A 177 7.35 8.75 -4.08
CA LYS A 177 7.79 10.07 -4.55
C LYS A 177 7.29 10.33 -5.96
N ASP A 178 7.48 9.39 -6.88
CA ASP A 178 7.01 9.53 -8.25
C ASP A 178 5.47 9.57 -8.32
N MET A 179 4.75 8.81 -7.48
CA MET A 179 3.29 8.88 -7.37
C MET A 179 2.82 10.27 -6.92
N GLY A 180 3.41 10.83 -5.87
CA GLY A 180 3.08 12.16 -5.36
C GLY A 180 3.41 13.27 -6.37
N ASP A 181 4.60 13.21 -6.97
CA ASP A 181 5.02 14.16 -8.02
C ASP A 181 4.10 14.10 -9.25
N ASN A 182 3.63 12.90 -9.63
CA ASN A 182 2.69 12.71 -10.74
C ASN A 182 1.26 13.18 -10.41
N ASN A 183 0.80 13.00 -9.17
CA ASN A 183 -0.49 13.54 -8.74
C ASN A 183 -0.46 15.08 -8.77
N GLY A 184 0.67 15.71 -8.40
CA GLY A 184 0.97 17.12 -8.66
C GLY A 184 0.10 18.14 -7.88
N ASP A 185 -0.78 17.67 -7.01
CA ASP A 185 -1.76 18.47 -6.26
C ASP A 185 -1.50 18.50 -4.75
N GLY A 186 -0.42 17.85 -4.29
CA GLY A 186 -0.08 17.71 -2.88
C GLY A 186 -1.00 16.75 -2.11
N SER A 187 -1.76 15.90 -2.80
CA SER A 187 -2.49 14.81 -2.16
C SER A 187 -1.55 13.77 -1.56
N LYS A 188 -1.97 13.21 -0.43
CA LYS A 188 -1.22 12.11 0.21
C LYS A 188 -1.27 10.85 -0.65
N VAL A 189 -0.17 10.14 -0.68
CA VAL A 189 -0.07 8.79 -1.24
C VAL A 189 0.50 7.84 -0.19
N TYR A 190 0.10 6.59 -0.28
CA TYR A 190 0.44 5.58 0.72
C TYR A 190 1.13 4.39 0.09
N GLY A 191 2.06 3.80 0.81
CA GLY A 191 2.77 2.60 0.42
C GLY A 191 2.71 1.55 1.51
N PHE A 192 2.87 0.29 1.14
CA PHE A 192 3.16 -0.77 2.08
C PHE A 192 4.39 -1.52 1.63
N ILE A 193 5.20 -1.95 2.59
CA ILE A 193 6.26 -2.93 2.37
C ILE A 193 5.88 -4.20 3.12
N THR A 194 6.09 -5.36 2.51
CA THR A 194 5.68 -6.63 3.12
C THR A 194 6.56 -7.81 2.74
N THR A 195 6.72 -8.73 3.70
CA THR A 195 7.25 -10.10 3.51
C THR A 195 6.13 -11.13 3.35
N GLY A 196 4.87 -10.69 3.36
CA GLY A 196 3.68 -11.51 3.55
C GLY A 196 3.26 -11.59 5.03
N GLU A 197 4.18 -11.93 5.92
CA GLU A 197 3.91 -12.09 7.36
C GLU A 197 3.87 -10.74 8.09
N THR A 198 4.84 -9.88 7.76
CA THR A 198 5.03 -8.55 8.32
C THR A 198 4.71 -7.48 7.29
N TRP A 199 4.16 -6.36 7.76
CA TRP A 199 3.73 -5.24 6.96
C TRP A 199 4.14 -3.93 7.63
N GLN A 200 4.61 -2.95 6.87
CA GLN A 200 4.77 -1.57 7.35
C GLN A 200 4.07 -0.63 6.37
N MET A 201 3.42 0.40 6.91
CA MET A 201 2.75 1.43 6.14
C MET A 201 3.65 2.66 6.01
N ILE A 202 3.68 3.24 4.82
CA ILE A 202 4.38 4.47 4.50
C ILE A 202 3.35 5.51 4.06
N GLU A 203 3.46 6.72 4.58
CA GLU A 203 2.74 7.89 4.08
C GLU A 203 3.74 8.87 3.45
N TYR A 204 3.39 9.43 2.29
CA TYR A 204 4.06 10.58 1.70
C TYR A 204 3.06 11.71 1.50
N ASP A 205 3.35 12.88 2.07
CA ASP A 205 2.49 14.07 2.01
C ASP A 205 2.90 15.08 0.92
N GLY A 206 3.85 14.69 0.06
CA GLY A 206 4.46 15.57 -0.94
C GLY A 206 5.71 16.31 -0.46
N ILE A 207 6.05 16.20 0.83
CA ILE A 207 7.23 16.85 1.44
C ILE A 207 8.07 15.83 2.21
N SER A 208 7.43 15.00 3.03
CA SER A 208 8.06 14.12 4.01
C SER A 208 7.43 12.73 4.02
N PHE A 209 8.21 11.76 4.46
CA PHE A 209 7.77 10.39 4.65
C PHE A 209 7.55 10.10 6.12
N ARG A 210 6.52 9.29 6.41
CA ARG A 210 6.30 8.66 7.70
C ARG A 210 6.23 7.15 7.50
N LEU A 211 6.83 6.37 8.40
CA LEU A 211 6.87 4.91 8.36
C LEU A 211 6.32 4.36 9.68
N THR A 212 5.47 3.34 9.63
CA THR A 212 5.00 2.67 10.85
C THR A 212 5.98 1.63 11.36
N GLU A 213 5.89 1.31 12.64
CA GLU A 213 6.40 0.05 13.17
C GLU A 213 5.83 -1.17 12.41
N GLU A 214 6.49 -2.32 12.54
CA GLU A 214 6.06 -3.57 11.92
C GLU A 214 4.71 -4.06 12.46
N MET A 215 3.83 -4.43 11.54
CA MET A 215 2.55 -5.07 11.81
C MET A 215 2.63 -6.53 11.40
N PHE A 216 2.38 -7.44 12.35
CA PHE A 216 2.21 -8.85 12.05
C PHE A 216 0.79 -9.11 11.57
N VAL A 217 0.64 -9.91 10.52
CA VAL A 217 -0.66 -10.32 9.96
C VAL A 217 -0.94 -11.80 10.20
N LEU A 218 0.11 -12.61 10.24
CA LEU A 218 0.04 -14.05 10.44
C LEU A 218 0.67 -14.45 11.79
N PHE A 219 0.11 -15.48 12.43
CA PHE A 219 0.74 -16.12 13.59
C PHE A 219 0.40 -17.61 13.67
N THR A 220 1.21 -18.35 14.41
CA THR A 220 1.03 -19.79 14.59
C THR A 220 -0.32 -20.10 15.26
N ARG A 221 -1.09 -21.02 14.64
CA ARG A 221 -2.44 -21.43 15.08
C ARG A 221 -3.52 -20.35 14.91
N MET A 222 -3.32 -19.39 14.00
CA MET A 222 -4.30 -18.37 13.66
C MET A 222 -5.67 -18.98 13.28
N ASP A 223 -5.68 -20.15 12.63
CA ASP A 223 -6.88 -20.92 12.27
C ASP A 223 -7.83 -21.19 13.45
N ARG A 224 -7.31 -21.20 14.68
CA ARG A 224 -8.07 -21.50 15.91
C ARG A 224 -8.29 -20.29 16.80
N ASP A 225 -7.72 -19.13 16.47
CA ASP A 225 -7.74 -17.96 17.33
C ASP A 225 -8.13 -16.67 16.58
N LYS A 226 -9.31 -16.72 15.95
CA LYS A 226 -9.94 -15.56 15.31
C LYS A 226 -10.02 -14.35 16.24
N LYS A 227 -10.34 -14.55 17.52
CA LYS A 227 -10.52 -13.45 18.47
C LYS A 227 -9.22 -12.68 18.67
N ARG A 228 -8.10 -13.38 18.81
CA ARG A 228 -6.78 -12.74 18.89
C ARG A 228 -6.42 -12.05 17.58
N TRP A 229 -6.65 -12.70 16.44
CA TRP A 229 -6.38 -12.06 15.14
C TRP A 229 -7.13 -10.74 14.98
N MET A 230 -8.43 -10.73 15.27
CA MET A 230 -9.26 -9.53 15.19
C MET A 230 -8.76 -8.40 16.09
N ARG A 231 -8.20 -8.73 17.27
CA ARG A 231 -7.73 -7.73 18.23
C ARG A 231 -6.32 -7.22 17.96
N GLU A 232 -5.40 -8.10 17.59
CA GLU A 232 -3.95 -7.82 17.61
C GLU A 232 -3.33 -7.76 16.20
N PHE A 233 -3.90 -8.45 15.20
CA PHE A 233 -3.27 -8.64 13.88
C PHE A 233 -4.10 -8.03 12.73
N SER A 234 -5.33 -7.56 13.02
CA SER A 234 -6.21 -6.99 12.01
C SER A 234 -5.92 -5.53 11.67
N VAL A 235 -4.94 -4.90 12.34
CA VAL A 235 -4.62 -3.47 12.16
C VAL A 235 -4.18 -3.13 10.74
N VAL A 236 -3.59 -4.09 10.01
CA VAL A 236 -3.26 -3.92 8.59
C VAL A 236 -4.51 -3.58 7.75
N VAL A 237 -5.68 -4.13 8.12
CA VAL A 237 -6.95 -3.85 7.44
C VAL A 237 -7.35 -2.39 7.67
N ASP A 238 -7.17 -1.88 8.88
CA ASP A 238 -7.47 -0.49 9.22
C ASP A 238 -6.54 0.46 8.44
N CYS A 239 -5.25 0.13 8.36
CA CYS A 239 -4.25 0.89 7.60
C CYS A 239 -4.57 0.95 6.10
N ILE A 240 -4.89 -0.18 5.48
CA ILE A 240 -5.23 -0.22 4.05
C ILE A 240 -6.54 0.53 3.79
N TYR A 241 -7.54 0.35 4.64
CA TYR A 241 -8.80 1.08 4.53
C TYR A 241 -8.59 2.60 4.64
N PHE A 242 -7.76 3.02 5.61
CA PHE A 242 -7.38 4.41 5.78
C PHE A 242 -6.68 4.96 4.53
N ALA A 243 -5.68 4.24 4.01
CA ALA A 243 -4.94 4.63 2.81
C ALA A 243 -5.87 4.78 1.59
N LEU A 244 -6.77 3.81 1.38
CA LEU A 244 -7.73 3.84 0.27
C LEU A 244 -8.79 4.94 0.42
N SER A 245 -9.10 5.34 1.65
CA SER A 245 -10.09 6.38 1.94
C SER A 245 -9.51 7.79 1.85
N HIS A 246 -8.22 7.98 2.16
CA HIS A 246 -7.58 9.30 2.24
C HIS A 246 -6.60 9.58 1.11
N GLY A 247 -6.11 8.55 0.41
CA GLY A 247 -5.12 8.70 -0.65
C GLY A 247 -5.71 9.35 -1.91
N GLY A 248 -4.89 10.18 -2.56
CA GLY A 248 -5.28 10.94 -3.75
C GLY A 248 -6.33 12.04 -3.50
N ILE A 249 -6.66 12.32 -2.23
CA ILE A 249 -7.59 13.39 -1.83
C ILE A 249 -6.78 14.62 -1.40
N VAL A 250 -7.16 15.80 -1.86
CA VAL A 250 -6.59 17.07 -1.38
C VAL A 250 -7.35 17.51 -0.14
N ALA A 251 -6.68 18.08 0.87
CA ALA A 251 -7.32 18.50 2.12
C ALA A 251 -8.54 19.43 1.94
N LYS A 252 -8.62 20.17 0.82
CA LYS A 252 -9.76 21.03 0.48
C LYS A 252 -11.03 20.24 0.13
N ASP A 253 -10.88 19.02 -0.38
CA ASP A 253 -12.01 18.16 -0.78
C ASP A 253 -12.67 17.47 0.43
N LEU A 254 -11.99 17.43 1.58
CA LEU A 254 -12.52 16.93 2.85
C LEU A 254 -13.50 17.90 3.52
N VAL A 255 -13.48 19.18 3.17
CA VAL A 255 -14.34 20.23 3.76
C VAL A 255 -15.71 20.32 3.07
N VAL A 256 -15.86 19.67 1.92
CA VAL A 256 -17.05 19.75 1.06
C VAL A 256 -17.90 18.45 1.10
N ARG A 257 -17.47 17.43 1.84
CA ARG A 257 -18.20 16.15 2.00
C ARG A 257 -18.94 16.07 3.33
#